data_AF-A0A660PN78-F1
#
_entry.id   AF-A0A660PN78-F1
#
_cell.length_a   1.000
_cell.length_b   1.000
_cell.length_c   1.000
_cell.angle_alpha   90.00
_cell.angle_beta   90.00
_cell.angle_gamma   90.00
#
_symmetry.space_group_name_H-M   'P 1'
#
loop_
_entity.id
_entity.type
_entity.pdbx_description
1 polymer ?
#
loop_
_entity_poly.entity_id
_entity_poly.type
_entity_poly.pdbx_seq_one_letter_code
_entity_poly.pdbx_strand_id
1 'polypeptide(L)'
;MDQRHVHIDIETKSPVNLKTDGVYNYATHPDTDVLCICYAIDNGPVKRWEPRKLFPTELQNALEDSICWAHNAAFERLMFEHVILPKYGKPCTPNWRCTAVLSRAYGLPSALGDVARFIGLPAQKSHAGQALIRKMCIPDKHGHFQWSENLLAEMLDYCVQDVQVERMIYLTLPDVVDWSAYAMSERINDRGILVDVGFAARAASFAEAEKADIKLQFNKLTGFNSPGSTSYTTHLHQKLLAHSNEAHNLAHWMSSLRLKDGEMVEKLSLAGDIVEALLERSADLPADVVTALELKQRYSRSSSAKFATMVARAGPDGRVRGSYLFLGASKTGRYSARGLQMHNMPRDTVDDPESYIVDGEPLSLEVLPALIRPTLYPPTGTSYMCSDWAGIEARALPWLSDMKLRNRGVINLLALFRRGGDVYVEAATDIYKVEHSEVTKVQRQVGKVAVLSLGYGGSLGAFKSMAAGYGVELEDEVIEAVVASWRENNAWATRFWKQLVAAAIAAVTVPGSIHWSGRVYWVMDGDVLYCTLPSGRRLAYASPRLEAPAEAWMGPQLSTLKAPIKPAADATEWPRERSWRGLLAENVCQATCADILTSALMEVDAWCMGEHISGLQLVGH
;
A
#
# COMPACT_ATOMS: atom_id res chain seq x y z
N MET A 1 -26.36 -12.83 -25.99
CA MET A 1 -27.21 -12.11 -25.03
C MET A 1 -26.26 -11.35 -24.14
N ASP A 2 -26.44 -10.04 -23.99
CA ASP A 2 -25.62 -9.26 -23.06
C ASP A 2 -25.77 -9.87 -21.65
N GLN A 3 -24.65 -10.09 -20.98
CA GLN A 3 -24.63 -10.63 -19.63
C GLN A 3 -25.36 -9.65 -18.69
N ARG A 4 -26.20 -10.15 -17.79
CA ARG A 4 -26.99 -9.31 -16.88
C ARG A 4 -26.09 -8.75 -15.76
N HIS A 5 -26.40 -7.55 -15.28
CA HIS A 5 -25.66 -6.89 -14.19
C HIS A 5 -26.59 -6.57 -13.01
N VAL A 6 -26.12 -6.78 -11.79
CA VAL A 6 -26.80 -6.33 -10.57
C VAL A 6 -25.85 -5.49 -9.73
N HIS A 7 -26.30 -4.30 -9.35
CA HIS A 7 -25.57 -3.36 -8.49
C HIS A 7 -26.13 -3.48 -7.09
N ILE A 8 -25.28 -3.69 -6.08
CA ILE A 8 -25.71 -4.04 -4.73
C ILE A 8 -24.92 -3.21 -3.72
N ASP A 9 -25.64 -2.71 -2.71
CA ASP A 9 -25.10 -2.17 -1.48
C ASP A 9 -25.88 -2.75 -0.30
N ILE A 10 -25.21 -2.96 0.82
CA ILE A 10 -25.81 -3.55 2.03
C ILE A 10 -25.39 -2.77 3.26
N GLU A 11 -26.31 -2.68 4.22
CA GLU A 11 -26.01 -2.11 5.53
C GLU A 11 -26.22 -3.18 6.59
N THR A 12 -25.28 -3.29 7.51
CA THR A 12 -25.19 -4.42 8.45
C THR A 12 -24.92 -3.94 9.87
N LYS A 13 -25.19 -4.79 10.84
CA LYS A 13 -24.82 -4.57 12.24
C LYS A 13 -24.00 -5.75 12.75
N SER A 14 -23.02 -5.46 13.61
CA SER A 14 -22.22 -6.49 14.27
C SER A 14 -21.63 -5.95 15.56
N PRO A 15 -21.45 -6.78 16.60
CA PRO A 15 -20.64 -6.41 17.75
C PRO A 15 -19.14 -6.32 17.41
N VAL A 16 -18.71 -6.89 16.29
CA VAL A 16 -17.30 -6.91 15.86
C VAL A 16 -16.91 -5.58 15.22
N ASN A 17 -15.71 -5.09 15.54
CA ASN A 17 -15.20 -3.87 14.93
C ASN A 17 -14.51 -4.19 13.60
N LEU A 18 -15.20 -3.85 12.50
CA LEU A 18 -14.72 -4.11 11.14
C LEU A 18 -13.31 -3.59 10.85
N LYS A 19 -12.89 -2.47 11.45
CA LYS A 19 -11.58 -1.85 11.19
C LYS A 19 -10.46 -2.63 11.86
N THR A 20 -10.63 -2.98 13.13
CA THR A 20 -9.60 -3.67 13.92
C THR A 20 -9.59 -5.15 13.61
N ASP A 21 -10.76 -5.78 13.61
CA ASP A 21 -10.91 -7.24 13.63
C ASP A 21 -11.06 -7.82 12.21
N GLY A 22 -11.39 -6.95 11.24
CA GLY A 22 -11.46 -7.30 9.83
C GLY A 22 -12.81 -7.91 9.40
N VAL A 23 -12.99 -7.97 8.07
CA VAL A 23 -14.29 -8.34 7.47
C VAL A 23 -14.65 -9.82 7.65
N TYR A 24 -13.67 -10.72 7.72
CA TYR A 24 -13.93 -12.14 7.92
C TYR A 24 -14.53 -12.39 9.31
N ASN A 25 -13.86 -11.90 10.37
CA ASN A 25 -14.37 -11.98 11.74
C ASN A 25 -15.71 -11.26 11.89
N TYR A 26 -15.89 -10.13 11.21
CA TYR A 26 -17.16 -9.41 11.16
C TYR A 26 -18.28 -10.29 10.56
N ALA A 27 -18.07 -10.86 9.36
CA ALA A 27 -19.10 -11.61 8.64
C ALA A 27 -19.43 -12.96 9.29
N THR A 28 -18.48 -13.61 9.95
CA THR A 28 -18.68 -14.92 10.59
C THR A 28 -19.16 -14.84 12.04
N HIS A 29 -19.27 -13.65 12.63
CA HIS A 29 -19.75 -13.52 14.00
C HIS A 29 -21.24 -13.89 14.09
N PRO A 30 -21.68 -14.71 15.06
CA PRO A 30 -23.07 -15.18 15.16
C PRO A 30 -24.12 -14.05 15.20
N ASP A 31 -23.80 -12.97 15.91
CA ASP A 31 -24.69 -11.81 16.07
C ASP A 31 -24.58 -10.77 14.94
N THR A 32 -23.80 -11.04 13.90
CA THR A 32 -23.78 -10.20 12.71
C THR A 32 -25.04 -10.41 11.90
N ASP A 33 -25.67 -9.31 11.48
CA ASP A 33 -26.91 -9.36 10.72
C ASP A 33 -27.05 -8.21 9.72
N VAL A 34 -27.88 -8.41 8.71
CA VAL A 34 -28.17 -7.38 7.70
C VAL A 34 -29.30 -6.48 8.18
N LEU A 35 -29.15 -5.16 8.01
CA LEU A 35 -30.19 -4.16 8.26
C LEU A 35 -31.05 -3.96 7.01
N CYS A 36 -30.40 -3.80 5.86
CA CYS A 36 -31.07 -3.68 4.57
C CYS A 36 -30.14 -4.03 3.41
N ILE A 37 -30.76 -4.28 2.26
CA ILE A 37 -30.11 -4.47 0.95
C ILE A 37 -30.77 -3.51 -0.02
N CYS A 38 -29.98 -2.71 -0.72
CA CYS A 38 -30.44 -1.98 -1.89
C CYS A 38 -29.79 -2.56 -3.13
N TYR A 39 -30.56 -2.72 -4.20
CA TYR A 39 -30.03 -3.29 -5.43
C TYR A 39 -30.73 -2.74 -6.67
N ALA A 40 -30.00 -2.67 -7.78
CA ALA A 40 -30.57 -2.37 -9.08
C ALA A 40 -30.14 -3.44 -10.08
N ILE A 41 -31.08 -3.93 -10.86
CA ILE A 41 -30.79 -4.86 -11.94
C ILE A 41 -30.73 -4.08 -13.25
N ASP A 42 -29.57 -4.15 -13.90
CA ASP A 42 -29.23 -3.39 -15.10
C ASP A 42 -29.54 -1.88 -14.89
N ASN A 43 -30.29 -1.29 -15.83
CA ASN A 43 -30.74 0.10 -15.77
C ASN A 43 -32.08 0.28 -15.03
N GLY A 44 -32.59 -0.77 -14.37
CA GLY A 44 -33.81 -0.71 -13.59
C GLY A 44 -33.73 0.24 -12.37
N PRO A 45 -34.87 0.56 -11.74
CA PRO A 45 -34.88 1.35 -10.51
C PRO A 45 -34.18 0.60 -9.37
N VAL A 46 -33.58 1.35 -8.43
CA VAL A 46 -33.03 0.77 -7.21
C VAL A 46 -34.19 0.29 -6.33
N LYS A 47 -34.16 -0.98 -5.95
CA LYS A 47 -35.11 -1.64 -5.06
C LYS A 47 -34.50 -1.76 -3.67
N ARG A 48 -35.38 -1.83 -2.67
CA ARG A 48 -35.05 -1.89 -1.25
C ARG A 48 -35.56 -3.20 -0.67
N TRP A 49 -34.77 -3.82 0.19
CA TRP A 49 -35.19 -4.98 0.98
C TRP A 49 -34.67 -4.87 2.42
N GLU A 50 -35.43 -5.45 3.35
CA GLU A 50 -35.10 -5.52 4.77
C GLU A 50 -35.54 -6.89 5.34
N PRO A 51 -34.89 -7.41 6.40
CA PRO A 51 -35.11 -8.76 6.95
C PRO A 51 -36.55 -9.14 7.29
N ARG A 52 -37.43 -8.16 7.57
CA ARG A 52 -38.84 -8.41 7.91
C ARG A 52 -39.69 -8.83 6.71
N LYS A 53 -39.13 -8.77 5.49
CA LYS A 53 -39.78 -9.11 4.23
C LYS A 53 -39.21 -10.40 3.66
N LEU A 54 -40.02 -11.12 2.88
CA LEU A 54 -39.53 -12.27 2.11
C LEU A 54 -38.36 -11.84 1.23
N PHE A 55 -37.31 -12.66 1.18
CA PHE A 55 -36.14 -12.38 0.34
C PHE A 55 -36.56 -12.32 -1.13
N PRO A 56 -36.15 -11.31 -1.91
CA PRO A 56 -36.71 -11.09 -3.24
C PRO A 56 -36.27 -12.20 -4.20
N THR A 57 -37.22 -12.93 -4.78
CA THR A 57 -36.91 -13.99 -5.77
C THR A 57 -36.15 -13.44 -6.97
N GLU A 58 -36.43 -12.21 -7.38
CA GLU A 58 -35.70 -11.57 -8.46
C GLU A 58 -34.22 -11.30 -8.15
N LEU A 59 -33.90 -10.97 -6.88
CA LEU A 59 -32.53 -10.80 -6.43
C LEU A 59 -31.84 -12.16 -6.36
N GLN A 60 -32.49 -13.17 -5.81
CA GLN A 60 -31.96 -14.54 -5.79
C GLN A 60 -31.57 -15.02 -7.20
N ASN A 61 -32.48 -14.88 -8.16
CA ASN A 61 -32.21 -15.28 -9.54
C ASN A 61 -31.08 -14.43 -10.17
N ALA A 62 -31.02 -13.13 -9.86
CA ALA A 62 -29.97 -12.26 -10.37
C ALA A 62 -28.59 -12.66 -9.82
N LEU A 63 -28.49 -13.07 -8.55
CA LEU A 63 -27.23 -13.52 -7.94
C LEU A 63 -26.65 -14.76 -8.61
N GLU A 64 -27.49 -15.63 -9.18
CA GLU A 64 -27.08 -16.88 -9.85
C GLU A 64 -26.62 -16.63 -11.29
N ASP A 65 -27.32 -15.75 -12.02
CA ASP A 65 -27.17 -15.62 -13.48
C ASP A 65 -26.51 -14.29 -13.94
N SER A 66 -26.12 -13.41 -13.01
CA SER A 66 -25.62 -12.05 -13.32
C SER A 66 -24.23 -11.76 -12.76
N ILE A 67 -23.60 -10.71 -13.28
CA ILE A 67 -22.43 -10.10 -12.65
C ILE A 67 -22.91 -9.20 -11.50
N CYS A 68 -22.41 -9.43 -10.31
CA CYS A 68 -22.73 -8.67 -9.11
C CYS A 68 -21.68 -7.57 -8.87
N TRP A 69 -22.07 -6.32 -8.99
CA TRP A 69 -21.23 -5.16 -8.73
C TRP A 69 -21.51 -4.59 -7.34
N ALA A 70 -20.42 -4.28 -6.63
CA ALA A 70 -20.46 -3.55 -5.38
C ALA A 70 -19.20 -2.70 -5.21
N HIS A 71 -19.26 -1.68 -4.36
CA HIS A 71 -18.11 -0.86 -4.04
C HIS A 71 -17.38 -1.41 -2.82
N ASN A 72 -16.16 -1.97 -3.01
CA ASN A 72 -15.46 -2.79 -2.01
C ASN A 72 -16.10 -4.19 -1.81
N ALA A 73 -16.47 -4.82 -2.94
CA ALA A 73 -17.20 -6.10 -3.08
C ALA A 73 -16.78 -7.28 -2.20
N ALA A 74 -15.56 -7.29 -1.63
CA ALA A 74 -15.17 -8.32 -0.66
C ALA A 74 -16.07 -8.31 0.58
N PHE A 75 -16.59 -7.13 0.96
CA PHE A 75 -17.53 -7.01 2.06
C PHE A 75 -18.88 -7.66 1.73
N GLU A 76 -19.47 -7.27 0.61
CA GLU A 76 -20.75 -7.82 0.15
C GLU A 76 -20.63 -9.33 -0.06
N ARG A 77 -19.57 -9.81 -0.72
CA ARG A 77 -19.32 -11.24 -0.92
C ARG A 77 -19.38 -12.03 0.38
N LEU A 78 -18.62 -11.62 1.40
CA LEU A 78 -18.58 -12.33 2.69
C LEU A 78 -19.89 -12.23 3.47
N MET A 79 -20.59 -11.09 3.37
CA MET A 79 -21.91 -10.94 3.99
C MET A 79 -22.97 -11.79 3.31
N PHE A 80 -22.94 -11.90 1.97
CA PHE A 80 -23.82 -12.80 1.23
C PHE A 80 -23.55 -14.26 1.58
N GLU A 81 -22.28 -14.65 1.63
CA GLU A 81 -21.83 -16.01 1.92
C GLU A 81 -22.18 -16.45 3.35
N HIS A 82 -21.87 -15.63 4.36
CA HIS A 82 -21.95 -16.05 5.76
C HIS A 82 -23.22 -15.63 6.49
N VAL A 83 -23.97 -14.65 5.97
CA VAL A 83 -25.13 -14.07 6.68
C VAL A 83 -26.39 -14.10 5.82
N ILE A 84 -26.38 -13.47 4.65
CA ILE A 84 -27.62 -13.19 3.90
C ILE A 84 -28.19 -14.46 3.28
N LEU A 85 -27.41 -15.21 2.49
CA LEU A 85 -27.91 -16.41 1.83
C LEU A 85 -28.24 -17.54 2.83
N PRO A 86 -27.44 -17.79 3.89
CA PRO A 86 -27.79 -18.79 4.90
C PRO A 86 -29.07 -18.46 5.69
N LYS A 87 -29.34 -17.18 6.00
CA LYS A 87 -30.48 -16.78 6.84
C LYS A 87 -31.75 -16.47 6.04
N TYR A 88 -31.63 -15.88 4.85
CA TYR A 88 -32.77 -15.30 4.12
C TYR A 88 -32.92 -15.84 2.70
N GLY A 89 -31.83 -16.21 2.03
CA GLY A 89 -31.81 -16.61 0.62
C GLY A 89 -31.69 -18.11 0.40
N LYS A 90 -31.16 -18.47 -0.77
CA LYS A 90 -30.73 -19.84 -1.11
C LYS A 90 -29.23 -19.85 -1.45
N PRO A 91 -28.51 -20.95 -1.15
CA PRO A 91 -27.09 -21.06 -1.50
C PRO A 91 -26.84 -20.86 -3.00
N CYS A 92 -25.96 -19.92 -3.32
CA CYS A 92 -25.43 -19.68 -4.67
C CYS A 92 -24.03 -19.05 -4.55
N THR A 93 -23.30 -18.96 -5.66
CA THR A 93 -21.96 -18.35 -5.71
C THR A 93 -21.98 -17.16 -6.67
N PRO A 94 -22.30 -15.95 -6.19
CA PRO A 94 -22.44 -14.79 -7.06
C PRO A 94 -21.10 -14.38 -7.70
N ASN A 95 -21.14 -13.93 -8.95
CA ASN A 95 -19.97 -13.47 -9.68
C ASN A 95 -19.65 -12.00 -9.36
N TRP A 96 -18.84 -11.77 -8.32
CA TRP A 96 -18.54 -10.44 -7.80
C TRP A 96 -17.51 -9.65 -8.63
N ARG A 97 -17.82 -8.38 -8.91
CA ARG A 97 -16.92 -7.35 -9.42
C ARG A 97 -16.96 -6.12 -8.52
N CYS A 98 -15.86 -5.36 -8.53
CA CYS A 98 -15.63 -4.31 -7.56
C CYS A 98 -15.34 -2.96 -8.22
N THR A 99 -16.23 -1.98 -8.09
CA THR A 99 -15.98 -0.64 -8.64
C THR A 99 -14.83 0.09 -7.96
N ALA A 100 -14.47 -0.27 -6.72
CA ALA A 100 -13.25 0.23 -6.09
C ALA A 100 -11.97 -0.32 -6.76
N VAL A 101 -11.98 -1.59 -7.21
CA VAL A 101 -10.89 -2.17 -8.02
C VAL A 101 -10.82 -1.48 -9.38
N LEU A 102 -11.97 -1.30 -10.03
CA LEU A 102 -12.08 -0.58 -11.30
C LEU A 102 -11.50 0.84 -11.17
N SER A 103 -11.85 1.56 -10.11
CA SER A 103 -11.31 2.90 -9.83
C SER A 103 -9.79 2.88 -9.67
N ARG A 104 -9.23 1.89 -8.94
CA ARG A 104 -7.78 1.74 -8.80
C ARG A 104 -7.08 1.41 -10.13
N ALA A 105 -7.72 0.68 -11.03
CA ALA A 105 -7.17 0.40 -12.37
C ALA A 105 -6.99 1.69 -13.20
N TYR A 106 -7.81 2.71 -12.95
CA TYR A 106 -7.68 4.06 -13.53
C TYR A 106 -6.82 5.02 -12.70
N GLY A 107 -6.09 4.54 -11.69
CA GLY A 107 -5.27 5.42 -10.85
C GLY A 107 -6.08 6.39 -9.99
N LEU A 108 -7.38 6.13 -9.77
CA LEU A 108 -8.31 6.99 -9.03
C LEU A 108 -8.32 6.65 -7.53
N PRO A 109 -9.01 7.44 -6.67
CA PRO A 109 -9.21 7.08 -5.28
C PRO A 109 -9.94 5.74 -5.12
N SER A 110 -9.96 5.17 -3.92
CA SER A 110 -10.65 3.89 -3.67
C SER A 110 -11.94 3.99 -2.88
N ALA A 111 -12.21 5.13 -2.23
CA ALA A 111 -13.42 5.31 -1.44
C ALA A 111 -14.52 5.90 -2.33
N LEU A 112 -15.76 5.39 -2.18
CA LEU A 112 -16.90 5.72 -3.04
C LEU A 112 -17.08 7.24 -3.23
N GLY A 113 -17.17 7.99 -2.12
CA GLY A 113 -17.32 9.44 -2.17
C GLY A 113 -16.09 10.18 -2.70
N ASP A 114 -14.89 9.64 -2.53
CA ASP A 114 -13.67 10.25 -3.07
C ASP A 114 -13.61 10.07 -4.59
N VAL A 115 -13.97 8.89 -5.12
CA VAL A 115 -14.03 8.63 -6.57
C VAL A 115 -15.12 9.47 -7.22
N ALA A 116 -16.33 9.47 -6.66
CA ALA A 116 -17.46 10.23 -7.21
C ALA A 116 -17.14 11.72 -7.33
N ARG A 117 -16.45 12.29 -6.34
CA ARG A 117 -15.97 13.66 -6.38
C ARG A 117 -14.83 13.87 -7.37
N PHE A 118 -13.87 12.94 -7.42
CA PHE A 118 -12.71 13.03 -8.29
C PHE A 118 -13.10 13.07 -9.78
N ILE A 119 -14.03 12.21 -10.20
CA ILE A 119 -14.49 12.16 -11.60
C ILE A 119 -15.71 13.07 -11.87
N GLY A 120 -16.13 13.88 -10.90
CA GLY A 120 -17.19 14.87 -11.06
C GLY A 120 -18.59 14.30 -11.28
N LEU A 121 -18.95 13.20 -10.62
CA LEU A 121 -20.28 12.61 -10.76
C LEU A 121 -21.38 13.57 -10.25
N PRO A 122 -22.55 13.63 -10.94
CA PRO A 122 -23.69 14.41 -10.46
C PRO A 122 -24.23 13.92 -9.11
N ALA A 123 -24.25 12.60 -8.93
CA ALA A 123 -24.58 11.98 -7.65
C ALA A 123 -23.32 11.87 -6.78
N GLN A 124 -23.44 12.27 -5.52
CA GLN A 124 -22.37 12.19 -4.53
C GLN A 124 -22.80 11.30 -3.36
N LYS A 125 -21.82 10.74 -2.65
CA LYS A 125 -22.07 10.00 -1.41
C LYS A 125 -22.57 10.95 -0.33
N SER A 126 -23.61 10.55 0.40
CA SER A 126 -24.16 11.37 1.49
C SER A 126 -23.19 11.49 2.67
N HIS A 127 -23.05 12.71 3.21
CA HIS A 127 -22.29 12.96 4.43
C HIS A 127 -23.00 12.45 5.71
N ALA A 128 -24.33 12.27 5.67
CA ALA A 128 -25.12 11.81 6.82
C ALA A 128 -24.87 10.33 7.17
N GLY A 129 -24.36 9.53 6.23
CA GLY A 129 -24.17 8.08 6.39
C GLY A 129 -23.29 7.70 7.59
N GLN A 130 -22.25 8.48 7.90
CA GLN A 130 -21.38 8.19 9.06
C GLN A 130 -22.13 8.24 10.39
N ALA A 131 -23.12 9.12 10.52
CA ALA A 131 -23.93 9.22 11.72
C ALA A 131 -24.88 8.01 11.83
N LEU A 132 -25.47 7.57 10.72
CA LEU A 132 -26.32 6.38 10.65
C LEU A 132 -25.55 5.12 11.00
N ILE A 133 -24.36 4.92 10.41
CA ILE A 133 -23.48 3.78 10.70
C ILE A 133 -23.15 3.72 12.20
N ARG A 134 -22.79 4.85 12.82
CA ARG A 134 -22.48 4.89 14.26
C ARG A 134 -23.67 4.56 15.15
N LYS A 135 -24.90 4.83 14.71
CA LYS A 135 -26.12 4.57 15.47
C LYS A 135 -26.59 3.13 15.31
N MET A 136 -26.64 2.63 14.07
CA MET A 136 -27.33 1.38 13.73
C MET A 136 -26.39 0.19 13.51
N CYS A 137 -25.16 0.43 13.06
CA CYS A 137 -24.24 -0.63 12.62
C CYS A 137 -23.18 -0.98 13.67
N ILE A 138 -22.89 -0.05 14.59
CA ILE A 138 -21.87 -0.16 15.63
C ILE A 138 -22.58 -0.10 16.98
N PRO A 139 -22.34 -1.06 17.90
CA PRO A 139 -22.97 -1.01 19.22
C PRO A 139 -22.39 0.13 20.06
N ASP A 140 -23.19 0.64 20.99
CA ASP A 140 -22.71 1.54 22.03
C ASP A 140 -21.82 0.79 23.05
N LYS A 141 -21.32 1.52 24.04
CA LYS A 141 -20.49 0.96 25.12
C LYS A 141 -21.19 -0.12 25.97
N HIS A 142 -22.51 -0.27 25.86
CA HIS A 142 -23.33 -1.26 26.54
C HIS A 142 -23.70 -2.43 25.61
N GLY A 143 -23.23 -2.43 24.36
CA GLY A 143 -23.55 -3.48 23.39
C GLY A 143 -24.86 -3.25 22.63
N HIS A 144 -25.50 -2.09 22.77
CA HIS A 144 -26.80 -1.83 22.15
C HIS A 144 -26.67 -1.11 20.81
N PHE A 145 -27.50 -1.50 19.84
CA PHE A 145 -27.68 -0.80 18.57
C PHE A 145 -28.90 0.13 18.66
N GLN A 146 -28.78 1.36 18.17
CA GLN A 146 -29.95 2.22 18.07
C GLN A 146 -30.81 1.79 16.90
N TRP A 147 -32.12 1.69 17.14
CA TRP A 147 -33.08 1.29 16.12
C TRP A 147 -34.38 2.07 16.25
N SER A 148 -34.91 2.52 15.11
CA SER A 148 -36.29 3.00 14.95
C SER A 148 -36.68 2.88 13.48
N GLU A 149 -37.98 2.88 13.19
CA GLU A 149 -38.50 2.89 11.80
C GLU A 149 -37.95 4.11 11.01
N ASN A 150 -37.84 5.27 11.66
CA ASN A 150 -37.29 6.48 11.02
C ASN A 150 -35.81 6.31 10.65
N LEU A 151 -35.01 5.77 11.58
CA LEU A 151 -33.58 5.51 11.31
C LEU A 151 -33.40 4.46 10.20
N LEU A 152 -34.26 3.44 10.14
CA LEU A 152 -34.23 2.45 9.07
C LEU A 152 -34.61 3.04 7.72
N ALA A 153 -35.60 3.94 7.67
CA ALA A 153 -35.95 4.68 6.46
C ALA A 153 -34.78 5.54 5.97
N GLU A 154 -34.12 6.29 6.86
CA GLU A 154 -32.91 7.06 6.53
C GLU A 154 -31.76 6.17 6.05
N MET A 155 -31.57 5.00 6.66
CA MET A 155 -30.55 4.03 6.25
C MET A 155 -30.84 3.47 4.85
N LEU A 156 -32.10 3.16 4.56
CA LEU A 156 -32.52 2.72 3.22
C LEU A 156 -32.30 3.80 2.17
N ASP A 157 -32.61 5.06 2.46
CA ASP A 157 -32.34 6.17 1.54
C ASP A 157 -30.84 6.36 1.27
N TYR A 158 -30.02 6.23 2.32
CA TYR A 158 -28.56 6.26 2.21
C TYR A 158 -28.01 5.10 1.35
N CYS A 159 -28.46 3.88 1.61
CA CYS A 159 -28.07 2.69 0.85
C CYS A 159 -28.51 2.78 -0.62
N VAL A 160 -29.70 3.32 -0.91
CA VAL A 160 -30.12 3.63 -2.30
C VAL A 160 -29.16 4.59 -2.98
N GLN A 161 -28.75 5.66 -2.28
CA GLN A 161 -27.82 6.64 -2.82
C GLN A 161 -26.46 6.00 -3.15
N ASP A 162 -25.95 5.13 -2.28
CA ASP A 162 -24.68 4.44 -2.50
C ASP A 162 -24.75 3.50 -3.73
N VAL A 163 -25.84 2.75 -3.95
CA VAL A 163 -26.07 1.98 -5.19
C VAL A 163 -26.07 2.89 -6.43
N GLN A 164 -26.71 4.05 -6.35
CA GLN A 164 -26.75 4.98 -7.49
C GLN A 164 -25.36 5.52 -7.84
N VAL A 165 -24.58 5.92 -6.84
CA VAL A 165 -23.21 6.41 -7.03
C VAL A 165 -22.30 5.30 -7.56
N GLU A 166 -22.39 4.10 -6.99
CA GLU A 166 -21.65 2.91 -7.42
C GLU A 166 -21.93 2.59 -8.89
N ARG A 167 -23.21 2.54 -9.27
CA ARG A 167 -23.62 2.29 -10.66
C ARG A 167 -23.16 3.37 -11.62
N MET A 168 -23.15 4.64 -11.20
CA MET A 168 -22.60 5.73 -12.02
C MET A 168 -21.09 5.58 -12.23
N ILE A 169 -20.33 5.13 -11.23
CA ILE A 169 -18.89 4.83 -11.41
C ILE A 169 -18.72 3.71 -12.44
N TYR A 170 -19.50 2.62 -12.32
CA TYR A 170 -19.48 1.53 -13.29
C TYR A 170 -19.78 2.00 -14.73
N LEU A 171 -20.81 2.82 -14.90
CA LEU A 171 -21.20 3.34 -16.23
C LEU A 171 -20.17 4.34 -16.80
N THR A 172 -19.40 5.00 -15.94
CA THR A 172 -18.40 6.01 -16.35
C THR A 172 -17.07 5.39 -16.71
N LEU A 173 -16.67 4.31 -16.02
CA LEU A 173 -15.35 3.69 -16.18
C LEU A 173 -15.46 2.41 -17.02
N PRO A 174 -14.88 2.37 -18.23
CA PRO A 174 -14.82 1.13 -19.01
C PRO A 174 -14.13 0.00 -18.25
N ASP A 175 -14.64 -1.22 -18.37
CA ASP A 175 -14.06 -2.38 -17.68
C ASP A 175 -12.73 -2.80 -18.33
N VAL A 176 -11.64 -2.60 -17.58
CA VAL A 176 -10.26 -2.93 -18.00
C VAL A 176 -9.58 -3.90 -17.04
N VAL A 177 -10.33 -4.43 -16.08
CA VAL A 177 -9.79 -5.23 -14.99
C VAL A 177 -9.71 -6.69 -15.41
N ASP A 178 -8.57 -7.34 -15.13
CA ASP A 178 -8.50 -8.78 -15.15
C ASP A 178 -9.20 -9.35 -13.90
N TRP A 179 -10.48 -9.70 -14.07
CA TRP A 179 -11.30 -10.25 -12.98
C TRP A 179 -10.85 -11.64 -12.52
N SER A 180 -10.09 -12.36 -13.34
CA SER A 180 -9.51 -13.66 -12.93
C SER A 180 -8.33 -13.45 -11.97
N ALA A 181 -7.51 -12.42 -12.21
CA ALA A 181 -6.47 -11.96 -11.27
C ALA A 181 -7.07 -11.42 -9.97
N TYR A 182 -8.19 -10.69 -10.05
CA TYR A 182 -8.92 -10.24 -8.87
C TYR A 182 -9.44 -11.44 -8.05
N ALA A 183 -10.09 -12.39 -8.70
CA ALA A 183 -10.62 -13.59 -8.03
C ALA A 183 -9.50 -14.43 -7.38
N MET A 184 -8.34 -14.55 -8.04
CA MET A 184 -7.15 -15.16 -7.44
C MET A 184 -6.71 -14.42 -6.16
N SER A 185 -6.64 -13.08 -6.21
CA SER A 185 -6.30 -12.28 -5.03
C SER A 185 -7.28 -12.49 -3.88
N GLU A 186 -8.57 -12.65 -4.18
CA GLU A 186 -9.59 -12.96 -3.17
C GLU A 186 -9.42 -14.38 -2.59
N ARG A 187 -9.10 -15.38 -3.42
CA ARG A 187 -8.76 -16.73 -2.93
C ARG A 187 -7.55 -16.73 -1.99
N ILE A 188 -6.52 -15.94 -2.29
CA ILE A 188 -5.36 -15.75 -1.38
C ILE A 188 -5.84 -15.18 -0.04
N ASN A 189 -6.70 -14.15 -0.07
CA ASN A 189 -7.28 -13.54 1.13
C ASN A 189 -8.15 -14.51 1.93
N ASP A 190 -8.95 -15.36 1.26
CA ASP A 190 -9.84 -16.34 1.87
C ASP A 190 -9.07 -17.47 2.55
N ARG A 191 -7.95 -17.92 1.95
CA ARG A 191 -7.04 -18.91 2.55
C ARG A 191 -6.38 -18.37 3.81
N GLY A 192 -5.95 -17.10 3.78
CA GLY A 192 -5.27 -16.44 4.89
C GLY A 192 -3.95 -17.10 5.30
N ILE A 193 -3.30 -16.51 6.30
CA ILE A 193 -2.05 -17.02 6.86
C ILE A 193 -2.23 -17.45 8.32
N LEU A 194 -1.68 -18.61 8.67
CA LEU A 194 -1.77 -19.16 10.02
C LEU A 194 -0.73 -18.46 10.93
N VAL A 195 -1.17 -18.07 12.13
CA VAL A 195 -0.33 -17.35 13.10
C VAL A 195 -0.41 -18.00 14.47
N ASP A 196 0.66 -17.92 15.26
CA ASP A 196 0.63 -18.36 16.66
C ASP A 196 -0.09 -17.31 17.48
N VAL A 197 -1.42 -17.45 17.56
CA VAL A 197 -2.29 -16.53 18.31
C VAL A 197 -1.92 -16.51 19.80
N GLY A 198 -1.49 -17.66 20.36
CA GLY A 198 -1.11 -17.77 21.76
C GLY A 198 0.16 -16.97 22.05
N PHE A 199 1.20 -17.16 21.24
CA PHE A 199 2.42 -16.37 21.34
C PHE A 199 2.16 -14.89 21.03
N ALA A 200 1.40 -14.57 19.98
CA ALA A 200 1.07 -13.20 19.62
C ALA A 200 0.33 -12.47 20.77
N ALA A 201 -0.57 -13.15 21.48
CA ALA A 201 -1.25 -12.58 22.64
C ALA A 201 -0.27 -12.28 23.79
N ARG A 202 0.64 -13.21 24.11
CA ARG A 202 1.67 -12.99 25.13
C ARG A 202 2.63 -11.86 24.74
N ALA A 203 3.12 -11.86 23.49
CA ALA A 203 3.99 -10.82 22.97
C ALA A 203 3.33 -9.43 22.97
N ALA A 204 2.04 -9.34 22.61
CA ALA A 204 1.29 -8.09 22.68
C ALA A 204 1.13 -7.62 24.13
N SER A 205 0.78 -8.52 25.06
CA SER A 205 0.62 -8.22 26.48
C SER A 205 1.93 -7.74 27.12
N PHE A 206 3.01 -8.49 26.90
CA PHE A 206 4.37 -8.13 27.34
C PHE A 206 4.75 -6.72 26.87
N ALA A 207 4.53 -6.43 25.58
CA ALA A 207 4.89 -5.14 25.02
C ALA A 207 4.07 -3.97 25.59
N GLU A 208 2.79 -4.18 25.90
CA GLU A 208 1.96 -3.16 26.54
C GLU A 208 2.34 -2.94 28.02
N ALA A 209 2.73 -3.99 28.74
CA ALA A 209 3.24 -3.87 30.11
C ALA A 209 4.54 -3.06 30.16
N GLU A 210 5.52 -3.39 29.32
CA GLU A 210 6.78 -2.64 29.19
C GLU A 210 6.55 -1.18 28.78
N LYS A 211 5.63 -0.94 27.83
CA LYS A 211 5.24 0.43 27.47
C LYS A 211 4.63 1.20 28.63
N ALA A 212 3.85 0.54 29.48
CA ALA A 212 3.23 1.19 30.64
C ALA A 212 4.31 1.61 31.65
N ASP A 213 5.32 0.76 31.88
CA ASP A 213 6.45 1.10 32.73
C ASP A 213 7.29 2.24 32.14
N ILE A 214 7.62 2.18 30.83
CA ILE A 214 8.33 3.27 30.14
C ILE A 214 7.54 4.58 30.24
N LYS A 215 6.21 4.57 30.06
CA LYS A 215 5.37 5.77 30.25
C LYS A 215 5.46 6.32 31.68
N LEU A 216 5.48 5.44 32.69
CA LEU A 216 5.61 5.85 34.09
C LEU A 216 6.98 6.50 34.36
N GLN A 217 8.07 5.87 33.93
CA GLN A 217 9.42 6.42 34.05
C GLN A 217 9.53 7.77 33.32
N PHE A 218 9.00 7.83 32.10
CA PHE A 218 9.01 9.02 31.28
C PHE A 218 8.19 10.17 31.89
N ASN A 219 7.04 9.86 32.48
CA ASN A 219 6.22 10.85 33.17
C ASN A 219 6.93 11.41 34.41
N LYS A 220 7.59 10.56 35.20
CA LYS A 220 8.40 11.00 36.34
C LYS A 220 9.54 11.93 35.91
N LEU A 221 10.20 11.63 34.78
CA LEU A 221 11.32 12.42 34.26
C LEU A 221 10.88 13.76 33.67
N THR A 222 9.78 13.78 32.92
CA THR A 222 9.44 14.91 32.03
C THR A 222 8.14 15.65 32.40
N GLY A 223 7.28 15.05 33.22
CA GLY A 223 5.91 15.52 33.48
C GLY A 223 4.91 15.25 32.35
N PHE A 224 5.32 14.66 31.23
CA PHE A 224 4.45 14.34 30.10
C PHE A 224 3.96 12.89 30.16
N ASN A 225 2.75 12.62 29.66
CA ASN A 225 2.12 11.30 29.78
C ASN A 225 2.77 10.19 28.94
N SER A 226 3.49 10.54 27.86
CA SER A 226 4.06 9.53 26.95
C SER A 226 5.20 10.10 26.07
N PRO A 227 6.24 9.29 25.79
CA PRO A 227 7.29 9.63 24.82
C PRO A 227 6.78 9.84 23.38
N GLY A 228 5.59 9.32 23.06
CA GLY A 228 4.94 9.46 21.76
C GLY A 228 4.07 10.71 21.60
N SER A 229 3.92 11.54 22.65
CA SER A 229 3.01 12.68 22.60
C SER A 229 3.55 13.84 21.73
N THR A 230 2.66 14.46 20.94
CA THR A 230 2.99 15.62 20.10
C THR A 230 3.44 16.82 20.94
N SER A 231 2.85 17.00 22.12
CA SER A 231 3.23 18.05 23.07
C SER A 231 4.66 17.86 23.56
N TYR A 232 5.05 16.65 23.96
CA TYR A 232 6.43 16.38 24.35
C TYR A 232 7.41 16.53 23.17
N THR A 233 7.05 16.04 21.99
CA THR A 233 7.90 16.18 20.79
C THR A 233 8.21 17.65 20.50
N THR A 234 7.20 18.52 20.65
CA THR A 234 7.36 19.98 20.50
C THR A 234 8.24 20.56 21.61
N HIS A 235 8.04 20.15 22.86
CA HIS A 235 8.86 20.56 23.99
C HIS A 235 10.32 20.15 23.82
N LEU A 236 10.58 18.92 23.38
CA LEU A 236 11.91 18.39 23.16
C LEU A 236 12.63 19.09 22.01
N HIS A 237 11.93 19.43 20.91
CA HIS A 237 12.49 20.29 19.87
C HIS A 237 12.94 21.64 20.45
N GLN A 238 12.09 22.31 21.23
CA GLN A 238 12.43 23.60 21.84
C GLN A 238 13.62 23.49 22.78
N LYS A 239 13.66 22.43 23.60
CA LYS A 239 14.75 22.19 24.55
C LYS A 239 16.06 21.90 23.84
N LEU A 240 16.07 21.07 22.80
CA LEU A 240 17.26 20.81 21.99
C LEU A 240 17.74 22.08 21.27
N LEU A 241 16.83 22.86 20.67
CA LEU A 241 17.18 24.14 20.04
C LEU A 241 17.80 25.13 21.04
N ALA A 242 17.31 25.19 22.27
CA ALA A 242 17.86 26.04 23.32
C ALA A 242 19.28 25.63 23.77
N HIS A 243 19.67 24.37 23.57
CA HIS A 243 21.03 23.87 23.84
C HIS A 243 21.94 23.94 22.60
N SER A 244 21.39 24.33 21.45
CA SER A 244 22.16 24.51 20.22
C SER A 244 23.15 25.66 20.39
N ASN A 245 24.38 25.45 19.94
CA ASN A 245 25.45 26.46 19.98
C ASN A 245 26.27 26.41 18.68
N GLU A 246 27.23 27.34 18.51
CA GLU A 246 28.05 27.43 17.28
C GLU A 246 28.83 26.14 16.97
N ALA A 247 29.20 25.34 18.00
CA ALA A 247 29.88 24.06 17.82
C ALA A 247 28.90 22.88 17.60
N HIS A 248 27.64 23.01 18.00
CA HIS A 248 26.62 21.96 17.96
C HIS A 248 25.29 22.51 17.44
N ASN A 249 25.12 22.50 16.12
CA ASN A 249 23.86 22.90 15.48
C ASN A 249 22.81 21.78 15.58
N LEU A 250 22.12 21.71 16.72
CA LEU A 250 21.11 20.68 17.00
C LEU A 250 19.88 20.79 16.09
N ALA A 251 19.61 21.98 15.52
CA ALA A 251 18.56 22.14 14.51
C ALA A 251 18.87 21.32 13.25
N HIS A 252 20.14 21.33 12.82
CA HIS A 252 20.60 20.53 11.70
C HIS A 252 20.51 19.03 12.01
N TRP A 253 20.86 18.61 13.22
CA TRP A 253 20.83 17.19 13.61
C TRP A 253 19.41 16.63 13.69
N MET A 254 18.42 17.47 13.97
CA MET A 254 17.01 17.11 13.96
C MET A 254 16.33 17.31 12.60
N SER A 255 17.04 17.85 11.60
CA SER A 255 16.44 18.20 10.32
C SER A 255 16.14 16.94 9.50
N SER A 256 14.93 16.86 8.96
CA SER A 256 14.60 15.92 7.90
C SER A 256 13.98 16.65 6.73
N LEU A 257 14.36 16.24 5.52
CA LEU A 257 13.77 16.76 4.30
C LEU A 257 12.43 16.09 4.06
N ARG A 258 11.40 16.90 3.83
CA ARG A 258 10.07 16.41 3.46
C ARG A 258 9.60 17.12 2.20
N LEU A 259 9.10 16.35 1.24
CA LEU A 259 8.34 16.89 0.12
C LEU A 259 7.03 17.50 0.63
N LYS A 260 6.87 18.80 0.44
CA LYS A 260 5.63 19.54 0.65
C LYS A 260 5.38 20.41 -0.57
N ASP A 261 4.22 20.23 -1.20
CA ASP A 261 3.80 21.01 -2.38
C ASP A 261 4.81 20.95 -3.55
N GLY A 262 5.56 19.84 -3.66
CA GLY A 262 6.56 19.64 -4.72
C GLY A 262 7.96 20.18 -4.40
N GLU A 263 8.13 20.83 -3.26
CA GLU A 263 9.41 21.35 -2.78
C GLU A 263 9.93 20.55 -1.58
N MET A 264 11.25 20.43 -1.46
CA MET A 264 11.88 19.88 -0.26
C MET A 264 11.95 20.97 0.79
N VAL A 265 11.22 20.77 1.89
CA VAL A 265 11.30 21.63 3.08
C VAL A 265 11.93 20.87 4.22
N GLU A 266 12.84 21.52 4.92
CA GLU A 266 13.39 21.03 6.19
C GLU A 266 12.33 21.12 7.29
N LYS A 267 12.20 20.03 8.05
CA LYS A 267 11.38 19.99 9.23
C LYS A 267 12.12 19.28 10.36
N LEU A 268 12.02 19.81 11.57
CA LEU A 268 12.50 19.12 12.76
C LEU A 268 11.71 17.83 12.99
N SER A 269 12.44 16.74 13.22
CA SER A 269 11.94 15.40 13.39
C SER A 269 12.67 14.70 14.53
N LEU A 270 11.95 13.78 15.19
CA LEU A 270 12.49 12.87 16.20
C LEU A 270 12.08 11.44 15.83
N ALA A 271 12.30 11.10 14.56
CA ALA A 271 12.18 9.74 14.03
C ALA A 271 13.30 8.85 14.62
N GLY A 272 13.14 7.52 14.52
CA GLY A 272 14.00 6.58 15.23
C GLY A 272 15.49 6.69 14.88
N ASP A 273 15.80 6.91 13.60
CA ASP A 273 17.12 7.19 13.05
C ASP A 273 17.73 8.47 13.62
N ILE A 274 16.95 9.56 13.66
CA ILE A 274 17.40 10.83 14.24
C ILE A 274 17.64 10.69 15.74
N VAL A 275 16.76 9.98 16.45
CA VAL A 275 16.94 9.71 17.89
C VAL A 275 18.21 8.91 18.14
N GLU A 276 18.52 7.93 17.29
CA GLU A 276 19.74 7.12 17.37
C GLU A 276 20.99 7.99 17.15
N ALA A 277 21.02 8.81 16.10
CA ALA A 277 22.12 9.74 15.84
C ALA A 277 22.31 10.77 16.98
N LEU A 278 21.22 11.23 17.61
CA LEU A 278 21.30 12.10 18.79
C LEU A 278 21.92 11.36 19.99
N LEU A 279 21.58 10.08 20.20
CA LEU A 279 22.07 9.28 21.33
C LEU A 279 23.55 8.89 21.18
N GLU A 280 24.05 8.69 19.96
CA GLU A 280 25.49 8.52 19.67
C GLU A 280 26.31 9.72 20.14
N ARG A 281 25.67 10.90 20.20
CA ARG A 281 26.24 12.16 20.67
C ARG A 281 25.73 12.55 22.06
N SER A 282 25.35 11.57 22.87
CA SER A 282 24.81 11.78 24.21
C SER A 282 25.69 12.65 25.12
N ALA A 283 27.02 12.66 24.92
CA ALA A 283 27.95 13.52 25.64
C ALA A 283 27.72 15.03 25.40
N ASP A 284 27.14 15.39 24.24
CA ASP A 284 26.84 16.76 23.84
C ASP A 284 25.45 17.22 24.34
N LEU A 285 24.70 16.34 25.03
CA LEU A 285 23.30 16.56 25.40
C LEU A 285 23.11 16.58 26.93
N PRO A 286 22.11 17.33 27.44
CA PRO A 286 21.73 17.25 28.86
C PRO A 286 21.32 15.83 29.26
N ALA A 287 21.72 15.39 30.45
CA ALA A 287 21.49 14.02 30.92
C ALA A 287 20.01 13.61 30.92
N ASP A 288 19.11 14.53 31.30
CA ASP A 288 17.67 14.29 31.30
C ASP A 288 17.09 14.18 29.88
N VAL A 289 17.67 14.89 28.91
CA VAL A 289 17.35 14.74 27.48
C VAL A 289 17.80 13.39 26.95
N VAL A 290 19.01 12.95 27.31
CA VAL A 290 19.53 11.62 26.93
C VAL A 290 18.60 10.53 27.44
N THR A 291 18.29 10.52 28.75
CA THR A 291 17.38 9.52 29.33
C THR A 291 16.00 9.56 28.68
N ALA A 292 15.48 10.75 28.34
CA ALA A 292 14.19 10.86 27.68
C ALA A 292 14.22 10.37 26.22
N LEU A 293 15.34 10.54 25.51
CA LEU A 293 15.57 9.99 24.17
C LEU A 293 15.69 8.45 24.22
N GLU A 294 16.39 7.88 25.20
CA GLU A 294 16.48 6.43 25.42
C GLU A 294 15.08 5.81 25.67
N LEU A 295 14.29 6.44 26.56
CA LEU A 295 12.91 6.01 26.82
C LEU A 295 12.03 6.13 25.56
N LYS A 296 12.21 7.19 24.76
CA LYS A 296 11.52 7.34 23.47
C LYS A 296 11.92 6.24 22.48
N GLN A 297 13.21 5.92 22.38
CA GLN A 297 13.72 4.88 21.49
C GLN A 297 13.13 3.52 21.87
N ARG A 298 13.21 3.11 23.15
CA ARG A 298 12.59 1.88 23.67
C ARG A 298 11.08 1.84 23.43
N TYR A 299 10.38 2.96 23.70
CA TYR A 299 8.94 3.08 23.45
C TYR A 299 8.55 2.92 21.98
N SER A 300 9.42 3.34 21.06
CA SER A 300 9.16 3.24 19.62
C SER A 300 9.48 1.87 19.02
N ARG A 301 10.43 1.13 19.59
CA ARG A 301 10.89 -0.19 19.09
C ARG A 301 9.98 -1.35 19.49
N SER A 302 9.04 -1.14 20.40
CA SER A 302 8.01 -2.12 20.78
C SER A 302 7.11 -2.47 19.58
N SER A 303 7.41 -3.57 18.90
CA SER A 303 6.65 -4.03 17.72
C SER A 303 5.27 -4.64 18.10
N SER A 304 4.54 -4.04 19.05
CA SER A 304 3.30 -4.58 19.60
C SER A 304 2.13 -4.57 18.62
N ALA A 305 2.10 -3.59 17.70
CA ALA A 305 0.96 -3.38 16.81
C ALA A 305 0.68 -4.57 15.89
N LYS A 306 1.72 -5.25 15.38
CA LYS A 306 1.53 -6.42 14.51
C LYS A 306 1.02 -7.63 15.30
N PHE A 307 1.55 -7.89 16.49
CA PHE A 307 1.06 -8.96 17.37
C PHE A 307 -0.39 -8.73 17.80
N ALA A 308 -0.73 -7.52 18.24
CA ALA A 308 -2.12 -7.16 18.57
C ALA A 308 -3.06 -7.33 17.36
N THR A 309 -2.58 -6.99 16.15
CA THR A 309 -3.34 -7.19 14.91
C THR A 309 -3.51 -8.67 14.56
N MET A 310 -2.49 -9.52 14.80
CA MET A 310 -2.61 -10.97 14.62
C MET A 310 -3.72 -11.54 15.52
N VAL A 311 -3.75 -11.14 16.79
CA VAL A 311 -4.78 -11.58 17.74
C VAL A 311 -6.17 -11.09 17.31
N ALA A 312 -6.31 -9.81 16.97
CA ALA A 312 -7.62 -9.24 16.61
C ALA A 312 -8.20 -9.80 15.31
N ARG A 313 -7.33 -10.16 14.34
CA ARG A 313 -7.74 -10.58 12.99
C ARG A 313 -7.68 -12.07 12.72
N ALA A 314 -7.09 -12.86 13.62
CA ALA A 314 -7.14 -14.31 13.49
C ALA A 314 -8.59 -14.78 13.64
N GLY A 315 -9.04 -15.61 12.71
CA GLY A 315 -10.30 -16.33 12.86
C GLY A 315 -10.20 -17.46 13.90
N PRO A 316 -11.31 -18.18 14.15
CA PRO A 316 -11.33 -19.30 15.08
C PRO A 316 -10.33 -20.42 14.75
N ASP A 317 -9.90 -20.50 13.49
CA ASP A 317 -8.91 -21.45 12.98
C ASP A 317 -7.47 -20.91 13.00
N GLY A 318 -7.24 -19.79 13.70
CA GLY A 318 -5.92 -19.18 13.86
C GLY A 318 -5.40 -18.46 12.60
N ARG A 319 -6.23 -18.28 11.56
CA ARG A 319 -5.80 -17.67 10.30
C ARG A 319 -6.19 -16.21 10.20
N VAL A 320 -5.23 -15.38 9.84
CA VAL A 320 -5.44 -13.97 9.50
C VAL A 320 -5.79 -13.86 8.01
N ARG A 321 -6.98 -13.32 7.71
CA ARG A 321 -7.54 -13.20 6.36
C ARG A 321 -7.71 -11.74 5.92
N GLY A 322 -7.81 -11.53 4.61
CA GLY A 322 -8.08 -10.20 4.04
C GLY A 322 -6.93 -9.19 4.18
N SER A 323 -5.70 -9.69 4.26
CA SER A 323 -4.49 -8.87 4.44
C SER A 323 -4.04 -8.18 3.15
N TYR A 324 -4.45 -8.64 1.97
CA TYR A 324 -3.99 -8.12 0.68
C TYR A 324 -5.07 -7.31 -0.03
N LEU A 325 -4.63 -6.35 -0.84
CA LEU A 325 -5.47 -5.51 -1.68
C LEU A 325 -4.99 -5.55 -3.13
N PHE A 326 -5.86 -6.04 -4.01
CA PHE A 326 -5.63 -6.06 -5.45
C PHE A 326 -5.58 -4.64 -6.04
N LEU A 327 -4.57 -4.38 -6.89
CA LEU A 327 -4.24 -3.06 -7.45
C LEU A 327 -4.10 -1.95 -6.38
N GLY A 328 -3.66 -2.30 -5.17
CA GLY A 328 -3.62 -1.39 -4.02
C GLY A 328 -2.78 -0.13 -4.24
N ALA A 329 -1.70 -0.21 -5.01
CA ALA A 329 -0.99 0.96 -5.51
C ALA A 329 -1.58 1.39 -6.86
N SER A 330 -2.61 2.25 -6.82
CA SER A 330 -3.44 2.57 -8.00
C SER A 330 -2.66 3.10 -9.22
N LYS A 331 -1.48 3.71 -9.03
CA LYS A 331 -0.65 4.19 -10.15
C LYS A 331 0.11 3.08 -10.87
N THR A 332 0.66 2.11 -10.14
CA THR A 332 1.52 1.06 -10.71
C THR A 332 0.79 -0.27 -10.86
N GLY A 333 -0.33 -0.47 -10.19
CA GLY A 333 -1.05 -1.74 -10.14
C GLY A 333 -0.41 -2.77 -9.21
N ARG A 334 0.61 -2.40 -8.43
CA ARG A 334 1.15 -3.29 -7.39
C ARG A 334 0.06 -3.63 -6.38
N TYR A 335 0.10 -4.86 -5.87
CA TYR A 335 -0.64 -5.22 -4.68
C TYR A 335 -0.19 -4.37 -3.49
N SER A 336 -1.10 -4.15 -2.54
CA SER A 336 -0.75 -3.60 -1.23
C SER A 336 -1.29 -4.53 -0.13
N ALA A 337 -1.02 -4.20 1.13
CA ALA A 337 -1.56 -4.92 2.27
C ALA A 337 -2.23 -3.97 3.28
N ARG A 338 -3.20 -4.50 4.05
CA ARG A 338 -3.97 -3.79 5.09
C ARG A 338 -4.19 -4.69 6.31
N GLY A 339 -4.44 -4.09 7.48
CA GLY A 339 -4.52 -4.86 8.73
C GLY A 339 -3.18 -5.42 9.13
N LEU A 340 -3.03 -6.75 9.10
CA LEU A 340 -1.72 -7.38 9.25
C LEU A 340 -0.94 -7.13 7.95
N GLN A 341 -0.25 -6.00 7.91
CA GLN A 341 0.50 -5.56 6.74
C GLN A 341 1.68 -6.51 6.53
N MET A 342 1.52 -7.43 5.56
CA MET A 342 2.50 -8.49 5.24
C MET A 342 3.73 -7.96 4.48
N HIS A 343 3.58 -6.97 3.60
CA HIS A 343 4.67 -6.46 2.75
C HIS A 343 5.74 -5.64 3.48
N ASN A 344 5.47 -5.22 4.71
CA ASN A 344 6.32 -4.39 5.56
C ASN A 344 6.52 -5.05 6.92
N MET A 345 6.76 -6.37 6.90
CA MET A 345 7.29 -7.09 8.06
C MET A 345 8.81 -6.86 8.14
N PRO A 346 9.37 -6.64 9.35
CA PRO A 346 10.81 -6.55 9.54
C PRO A 346 11.54 -7.68 8.81
N ARG A 347 12.65 -7.33 8.15
CA ARG A 347 13.42 -8.29 7.35
C ARG A 347 14.24 -9.21 8.24
N ASP A 348 14.86 -8.64 9.25
CA ASP A 348 15.76 -9.35 10.16
C ASP A 348 14.95 -10.26 11.08
N THR A 349 15.45 -11.47 11.23
CA THR A 349 14.87 -12.53 12.06
C THR A 349 15.98 -13.15 12.90
N VAL A 350 15.58 -13.91 13.90
CA VAL A 350 16.49 -14.71 14.73
C VAL A 350 16.52 -16.15 14.21
N ASP A 351 17.70 -16.77 14.23
CA ASP A 351 17.89 -18.16 13.76
C ASP A 351 17.24 -19.18 14.70
N ASP A 352 17.29 -18.91 16.01
CA ASP A 352 16.64 -19.70 17.05
C ASP A 352 15.64 -18.84 17.83
N PRO A 353 14.39 -18.68 17.34
CA PRO A 353 13.36 -17.90 18.01
C PRO A 353 13.05 -18.39 19.43
N GLU A 354 13.18 -19.68 19.72
CA GLU A 354 12.85 -20.28 21.02
C GLU A 354 13.81 -19.78 22.11
N SER A 355 15.08 -19.55 21.79
CA SER A 355 16.07 -19.00 22.74
C SER A 355 15.71 -17.59 23.27
N TYR A 356 14.81 -16.88 22.58
CA TYR A 356 14.34 -15.55 22.97
C TYR A 356 12.97 -15.57 23.65
N ILE A 357 12.47 -16.77 23.98
CA ILE A 357 11.19 -16.98 24.63
C ILE A 357 11.42 -17.74 25.93
N VAL A 358 11.11 -17.11 27.07
CA VAL A 358 11.21 -17.72 28.41
C VAL A 358 9.83 -17.78 29.02
N ASP A 359 9.41 -18.97 29.47
CA ASP A 359 8.06 -19.22 30.01
C ASP A 359 6.92 -18.76 29.06
N GLY A 360 7.20 -18.77 27.76
CA GLY A 360 6.27 -18.34 26.70
C GLY A 360 6.28 -16.84 26.41
N GLU A 361 7.05 -16.03 27.13
CA GLU A 361 7.15 -14.58 26.91
C GLU A 361 8.47 -14.18 26.23
N PRO A 362 8.48 -13.07 25.45
CA PRO A 362 9.70 -12.53 24.87
C PRO A 362 10.70 -12.07 25.95
N LEU A 363 12.00 -12.27 25.72
CA LEU A 363 13.05 -11.80 26.64
C LEU A 363 13.09 -10.27 26.83
N SER A 364 12.77 -9.50 25.78
CA SER A 364 12.82 -8.03 25.83
C SER A 364 11.98 -7.37 24.72
N LEU A 365 11.80 -6.05 24.78
CA LEU A 365 11.10 -5.31 23.71
C LEU A 365 11.88 -5.30 22.40
N GLU A 366 13.21 -5.31 22.47
CA GLU A 366 14.12 -5.17 21.34
C GLU A 366 14.11 -6.39 20.43
N VAL A 367 13.76 -7.58 20.95
CA VAL A 367 13.70 -8.81 20.15
C VAL A 367 12.35 -9.00 19.43
N LEU A 368 11.28 -8.35 19.90
CA LEU A 368 9.94 -8.47 19.31
C LEU A 368 9.89 -8.29 17.78
N PRO A 369 10.59 -7.31 17.16
CA PRO A 369 10.61 -7.18 15.70
C PRO A 369 11.06 -8.45 14.98
N ALA A 370 12.09 -9.12 15.51
CA ALA A 370 12.67 -10.32 14.92
C ALA A 370 11.79 -11.57 15.09
N LEU A 371 10.87 -11.56 16.07
CA LEU A 371 9.92 -12.65 16.35
C LEU A 371 8.62 -12.56 15.52
N ILE A 372 8.39 -11.47 14.78
CA ILE A 372 7.16 -11.29 13.98
C ILE A 372 7.03 -12.36 12.88
N ARG A 373 8.07 -12.58 12.08
CA ARG A 373 8.02 -13.60 11.01
C ARG A 373 7.98 -15.02 11.55
N PRO A 374 8.76 -15.40 12.59
CA PRO A 374 8.62 -16.69 13.26
C PRO A 374 7.23 -17.01 13.79
N THR A 375 6.41 -15.99 14.09
CA THR A 375 5.02 -16.18 14.53
C THR A 375 4.11 -16.70 13.41
N LEU A 376 4.55 -16.60 12.15
CA LEU A 376 3.87 -17.19 11.00
C LEU A 376 4.34 -18.63 10.84
N TYR A 377 3.46 -19.61 11.04
CA TYR A 377 3.83 -21.02 10.90
C TYR A 377 2.92 -21.74 9.90
N PRO A 378 3.44 -22.72 9.15
CA PRO A 378 2.64 -23.47 8.21
C PRO A 378 1.72 -24.46 8.95
N PRO A 379 0.58 -24.88 8.37
CA PRO A 379 -0.22 -25.98 8.91
C PRO A 379 0.61 -27.23 9.20
N THR A 380 0.19 -28.02 10.19
CA THR A 380 0.89 -29.27 10.57
C THR A 380 1.14 -30.18 9.37
N GLY A 381 2.38 -30.65 9.23
CA GLY A 381 2.81 -31.51 8.12
C GLY A 381 3.04 -30.78 6.79
N THR A 382 3.04 -29.44 6.79
CA THR A 382 3.31 -28.60 5.60
C THR A 382 4.45 -27.62 5.86
N SER A 383 4.97 -27.00 4.80
CA SER A 383 6.03 -25.99 4.87
C SER A 383 5.67 -24.77 4.01
N TYR A 384 6.15 -23.60 4.39
CA TYR A 384 6.09 -22.43 3.51
C TYR A 384 7.19 -22.49 2.45
N MET A 385 6.82 -22.18 1.21
CA MET A 385 7.75 -22.00 0.09
C MET A 385 7.74 -20.52 -0.32
N CYS A 386 8.89 -19.87 -0.18
CA CYS A 386 9.05 -18.47 -0.59
C CYS A 386 9.91 -18.40 -1.86
N SER A 387 9.46 -17.64 -2.84
CA SER A 387 10.19 -17.37 -4.08
C SER A 387 10.29 -15.86 -4.28
N ASP A 388 11.47 -15.37 -4.65
CA ASP A 388 11.76 -13.95 -4.87
C ASP A 388 12.47 -13.76 -6.22
N TRP A 389 12.09 -12.73 -6.97
CA TRP A 389 12.79 -12.40 -8.22
C TRP A 389 14.04 -11.57 -7.96
N ALA A 390 15.19 -12.20 -8.16
CA ALA A 390 16.49 -11.55 -8.04
C ALA A 390 16.66 -10.36 -9.00
N GLY A 391 16.48 -9.15 -8.47
CA GLY A 391 16.74 -7.89 -9.16
C GLY A 391 15.79 -7.60 -10.33
N ILE A 392 14.51 -7.93 -10.19
CA ILE A 392 13.53 -7.80 -11.29
C ILE A 392 13.46 -6.37 -11.87
N GLU A 393 13.45 -5.34 -11.03
CA GLU A 393 13.40 -3.95 -11.50
C GLU A 393 14.69 -3.54 -12.23
N ALA A 394 15.85 -4.00 -11.74
CA ALA A 394 17.14 -3.77 -12.39
C ALA A 394 17.26 -4.49 -13.75
N ARG A 395 16.43 -5.50 -14.01
CA ARG A 395 16.30 -6.18 -15.31
C ARG A 395 15.25 -5.49 -16.19
N ALA A 396 14.10 -5.14 -15.62
CA ALA A 396 12.95 -4.61 -16.33
C ALA A 396 13.21 -3.21 -16.89
N LEU A 397 13.78 -2.31 -16.10
CA LEU A 397 14.02 -0.92 -16.52
C LEU A 397 14.90 -0.81 -17.79
N PRO A 398 16.11 -1.43 -17.86
CA PRO A 398 16.90 -1.38 -19.08
C PRO A 398 16.21 -2.08 -20.24
N TRP A 399 15.50 -3.19 -20.00
CA TRP A 399 14.73 -3.87 -21.06
C TRP A 399 13.62 -2.98 -21.64
N LEU A 400 12.88 -2.26 -20.79
CA LEU A 400 11.85 -1.30 -21.19
C LEU A 400 12.42 -0.15 -22.00
N SER A 401 13.65 0.27 -21.73
CA SER A 401 14.28 1.41 -22.38
C SER A 401 14.57 1.21 -23.87
N ASP A 402 14.63 -0.05 -24.33
CA ASP A 402 15.11 -0.38 -25.67
C ASP A 402 14.19 -1.38 -26.39
N MET A 403 13.32 -0.83 -27.23
CA MET A 403 12.39 -1.58 -28.05
C MET A 403 13.09 -2.59 -28.97
N LYS A 404 14.22 -2.19 -29.57
CA LYS A 404 14.90 -2.95 -30.63
C LYS A 404 16.21 -3.60 -30.17
N LEU A 405 16.56 -3.51 -28.88
CA LEU A 405 17.83 -3.97 -28.30
C LEU A 405 19.04 -3.52 -29.15
N ARG A 406 19.11 -2.22 -29.45
CA ARG A 406 20.21 -1.60 -30.23
C ARG A 406 21.19 -0.82 -29.35
N ASN A 407 20.84 -0.49 -28.12
CA ASN A 407 21.68 0.20 -27.17
C ASN A 407 22.69 -0.78 -26.57
N ARG A 408 23.98 -0.58 -26.87
CA ARG A 408 25.06 -1.46 -26.42
C ARG A 408 25.11 -1.59 -24.89
N GLY A 409 24.86 -0.51 -24.15
CA GLY A 409 24.82 -0.53 -22.69
C GLY A 409 23.72 -1.45 -22.16
N VAL A 410 22.51 -1.35 -22.71
CA VAL A 410 21.38 -2.24 -22.37
C VAL A 410 21.70 -3.69 -22.72
N ILE A 411 22.25 -3.94 -23.91
CA ILE A 411 22.62 -5.30 -24.35
C ILE A 411 23.64 -5.91 -23.39
N ASN A 412 24.69 -5.16 -23.02
CA ASN A 412 25.73 -5.62 -22.12
C ASN A 412 25.18 -5.91 -20.72
N LEU A 413 24.34 -5.02 -20.19
CA LEU A 413 23.69 -5.20 -18.90
C LEU A 413 22.76 -6.42 -18.88
N LEU A 414 21.95 -6.63 -19.92
CA LEU A 414 21.13 -7.83 -20.02
C LEU A 414 21.97 -9.10 -20.25
N ALA A 415 23.14 -9.00 -20.89
CA ALA A 415 24.09 -10.11 -21.03
C ALA A 415 24.76 -10.47 -19.70
N LEU A 416 25.09 -9.49 -18.84
CA LEU A 416 25.57 -9.74 -17.47
C LEU A 416 24.60 -10.64 -16.72
N PHE A 417 23.31 -10.27 -16.73
CA PHE A 417 22.25 -11.07 -16.10
C PHE A 417 22.09 -12.48 -16.67
N ARG A 418 22.23 -12.67 -17.99
CA ARG A 418 22.17 -14.01 -18.62
C ARG A 418 23.32 -14.92 -18.18
N ARG A 419 24.46 -14.35 -17.81
CA ARG A 419 25.65 -15.08 -17.33
C ARG A 419 25.65 -15.26 -15.81
N GLY A 420 24.57 -14.87 -15.11
CA GLY A 420 24.47 -14.98 -13.66
C GLY A 420 25.19 -13.87 -12.88
N GLY A 421 25.63 -12.79 -13.55
CA GLY A 421 26.30 -11.67 -12.90
C GLY A 421 25.37 -10.84 -12.03
N ASP A 422 25.95 -10.17 -11.03
CA ASP A 422 25.24 -9.34 -10.07
C ASP A 422 25.50 -7.85 -10.33
N VAL A 423 24.51 -7.17 -10.91
CA VAL A 423 24.61 -5.74 -11.24
C VAL A 423 24.90 -4.86 -10.01
N TYR A 424 24.53 -5.30 -8.81
CA TYR A 424 24.79 -4.52 -7.59
C TYR A 424 26.24 -4.65 -7.16
N VAL A 425 26.87 -5.79 -7.43
CA VAL A 425 28.30 -5.99 -7.21
C VAL A 425 29.09 -5.20 -8.25
N GLU A 426 28.71 -5.22 -9.52
CA GLU A 426 29.32 -4.39 -10.58
C GLU A 426 29.28 -2.89 -10.21
N ALA A 427 28.12 -2.40 -9.76
CA ALA A 427 27.98 -1.02 -9.31
C ALA A 427 28.86 -0.73 -8.10
N ALA A 428 28.95 -1.65 -7.12
CA ALA A 428 29.81 -1.49 -5.96
C ALA A 428 31.31 -1.47 -6.32
N THR A 429 31.75 -2.34 -7.23
CA THR A 429 33.12 -2.34 -7.77
C THR A 429 33.45 -1.00 -8.42
N ASP A 430 32.54 -0.42 -9.21
CA ASP A 430 32.77 0.90 -9.82
C ASP A 430 32.80 2.02 -8.77
N ILE A 431 31.94 1.96 -7.74
CA ILE A 431 31.86 2.97 -6.68
C ILE A 431 33.11 2.94 -5.78
N TYR A 432 33.49 1.76 -5.29
CA TYR A 432 34.56 1.60 -4.31
C TYR A 432 35.93 1.33 -4.91
N LYS A 433 36.01 1.11 -6.24
CA LYS A 433 37.24 0.76 -6.96
C LYS A 433 37.94 -0.47 -6.36
N VAL A 434 37.16 -1.50 -6.04
CA VAL A 434 37.61 -2.80 -5.49
C VAL A 434 37.32 -3.93 -6.47
N GLU A 435 38.08 -5.03 -6.40
CA GLU A 435 37.82 -6.20 -7.24
C GLU A 435 36.45 -6.83 -6.96
N HIS A 436 35.83 -7.45 -7.95
CA HIS A 436 34.49 -8.05 -7.81
C HIS A 436 34.41 -9.08 -6.66
N SER A 437 35.50 -9.81 -6.38
CA SER A 437 35.58 -10.77 -5.27
C SER A 437 35.72 -10.13 -3.89
N GLU A 438 36.07 -8.84 -3.82
CA GLU A 438 36.34 -8.11 -2.58
C GLU A 438 35.13 -7.29 -2.11
N VAL A 439 34.05 -7.23 -2.91
CA VAL A 439 32.84 -6.50 -2.57
C VAL A 439 32.16 -7.10 -1.35
N THR A 440 32.10 -6.32 -0.28
CA THR A 440 31.42 -6.70 0.96
C THR A 440 29.89 -6.65 0.82
N LYS A 441 29.16 -7.27 1.76
CA LYS A 441 27.69 -7.21 1.81
C LYS A 441 27.17 -5.76 1.90
N VAL A 442 27.87 -4.90 2.65
CA VAL A 442 27.52 -3.48 2.81
C VAL A 442 27.76 -2.72 1.51
N GLN A 443 28.93 -2.91 0.87
CA GLN A 443 29.22 -2.29 -0.42
C GLN A 443 28.23 -2.72 -1.51
N ARG A 444 27.87 -4.01 -1.55
CA ARG A 444 26.82 -4.51 -2.45
C ARG A 444 25.47 -3.83 -2.21
N GLN A 445 25.12 -3.53 -0.96
CA GLN A 445 23.90 -2.77 -0.65
C GLN A 445 23.96 -1.35 -1.21
N VAL A 446 25.10 -0.66 -1.09
CA VAL A 446 25.29 0.66 -1.73
C VAL A 446 25.19 0.57 -3.24
N GLY A 447 25.78 -0.46 -3.86
CA GLY A 447 25.61 -0.72 -5.29
C GLY A 447 24.14 -0.92 -5.69
N LYS A 448 23.35 -1.58 -4.84
CA LYS A 448 21.89 -1.69 -5.02
C LYS A 448 21.18 -0.34 -4.92
N VAL A 449 21.53 0.49 -3.94
CA VAL A 449 21.01 1.87 -3.82
C VAL A 449 21.29 2.65 -5.09
N ALA A 450 22.52 2.58 -5.61
CA ALA A 450 22.91 3.25 -6.83
C ALA A 450 22.07 2.80 -8.03
N VAL A 451 21.96 1.49 -8.28
CA VAL A 451 21.22 0.97 -9.43
C VAL A 451 19.74 1.34 -9.38
N LEU A 452 19.09 1.25 -8.21
CA LEU A 452 17.65 1.51 -8.08
C LEU A 452 17.33 3.01 -8.03
N SER A 453 17.95 3.75 -7.11
CA SER A 453 17.68 5.19 -6.94
C SER A 453 18.06 5.98 -8.19
N LEU A 454 19.26 5.73 -8.73
CA LEU A 454 19.72 6.44 -9.92
C LEU A 454 19.02 5.96 -11.18
N GLY A 455 18.60 4.69 -11.26
CA GLY A 455 17.75 4.16 -12.33
C GLY A 455 16.45 4.94 -12.51
N TYR A 456 15.88 5.47 -11.43
CA TYR A 456 14.70 6.31 -11.43
C TYR A 456 15.03 7.81 -11.36
N GLY A 457 16.22 8.22 -11.79
CA GLY A 457 16.58 9.63 -11.90
C GLY A 457 16.85 10.33 -10.57
N GLY A 458 17.06 9.57 -9.49
CA GLY A 458 17.49 10.08 -8.19
C GLY A 458 18.75 10.93 -8.27
N SER A 459 18.89 11.83 -7.30
CA SER A 459 20.07 12.64 -7.03
C SER A 459 20.50 12.45 -5.57
N LEU A 460 21.38 13.32 -5.07
CA LEU A 460 21.89 13.33 -3.70
C LEU A 460 20.85 12.95 -2.64
N GLY A 461 19.74 13.68 -2.53
CA GLY A 461 18.73 13.44 -1.50
C GLY A 461 18.04 12.06 -1.60
N ALA A 462 17.74 11.60 -2.82
CA ALA A 462 17.12 10.29 -3.03
C ALA A 462 18.09 9.14 -2.75
N PHE A 463 19.37 9.31 -3.08
CA PHE A 463 20.42 8.35 -2.77
C PHE A 463 20.64 8.25 -1.26
N LYS A 464 20.82 9.40 -0.58
CA LYS A 464 20.95 9.47 0.89
C LYS A 464 19.80 8.79 1.61
N SER A 465 18.57 9.14 1.26
CA SER A 465 17.38 8.58 1.92
C SER A 465 17.30 7.05 1.77
N MET A 466 17.66 6.52 0.59
CA MET A 466 17.66 5.07 0.37
C MET A 466 18.85 4.38 1.05
N ALA A 467 20.03 5.01 1.08
CA ALA A 467 21.22 4.51 1.77
C ALA A 467 21.04 4.45 3.29
N ALA A 468 20.45 5.49 3.88
CA ALA A 468 20.11 5.54 5.31
C ALA A 468 19.18 4.38 5.72
N GLY A 469 18.23 4.00 4.86
CA GLY A 469 17.36 2.83 5.08
C GLY A 469 18.11 1.49 5.14
N TYR A 470 19.38 1.44 4.73
CA TYR A 470 20.26 0.29 4.85
C TYR A 470 21.37 0.49 5.91
N GLY A 471 21.29 1.55 6.72
CA GLY A 471 22.29 1.87 7.73
C GLY A 471 23.63 2.30 7.14
N VAL A 472 23.61 2.93 5.95
CA VAL A 472 24.82 3.42 5.29
C VAL A 472 24.78 4.93 5.14
N GLU A 473 25.80 5.60 5.65
CA GLU A 473 26.05 7.02 5.46
C GLU A 473 27.26 7.23 4.56
N LEU A 474 27.12 8.17 3.63
CA LEU A 474 28.16 8.60 2.70
C LEU A 474 28.12 10.11 2.59
N GLU A 475 29.29 10.73 2.49
CA GLU A 475 29.46 12.17 2.27
C GLU A 475 28.84 12.62 0.94
N ASP A 476 28.36 13.86 0.91
CA ASP A 476 27.61 14.42 -0.22
C ASP A 476 28.44 14.42 -1.50
N GLU A 477 29.70 14.82 -1.40
CA GLU A 477 30.64 14.87 -2.52
C GLU A 477 30.88 13.48 -3.12
N VAL A 478 30.90 12.44 -2.29
CA VAL A 478 31.04 11.05 -2.75
C VAL A 478 29.80 10.63 -3.51
N ILE A 479 28.60 10.94 -2.98
CA ILE A 479 27.34 10.61 -3.64
C ILE A 479 27.22 11.36 -4.97
N GLU A 480 27.60 12.63 -5.04
CA GLU A 480 27.57 13.41 -6.28
C GLU A 480 28.50 12.83 -7.35
N ALA A 481 29.73 12.42 -6.97
CA ALA A 481 30.66 11.75 -7.86
C ALA A 481 30.08 10.41 -8.37
N VAL A 482 29.46 9.62 -7.49
CA VAL A 482 28.78 8.37 -7.85
C VAL A 482 27.62 8.63 -8.81
N VAL A 483 26.80 9.65 -8.56
CA VAL A 483 25.67 10.04 -9.43
C VAL A 483 26.18 10.42 -10.81
N ALA A 484 27.25 11.21 -10.90
CA ALA A 484 27.85 11.64 -12.16
C ALA A 484 28.40 10.44 -12.95
N SER A 485 29.26 9.64 -12.33
CA SER A 485 29.87 8.44 -12.93
C SER A 485 28.79 7.44 -13.40
N TRP A 486 27.80 7.17 -12.56
CA TRP A 486 26.75 6.22 -12.90
C TRP A 486 25.94 6.68 -14.12
N ARG A 487 25.62 7.98 -14.23
CA ARG A 487 24.86 8.53 -15.37
C ARG A 487 25.66 8.50 -16.67
N GLU A 488 26.96 8.68 -16.59
CA GLU A 488 27.88 8.52 -17.72
C GLU A 488 27.90 7.06 -18.20
N ASN A 489 28.13 6.12 -17.28
CA ASN A 489 28.17 4.68 -17.55
C ASN A 489 26.79 4.11 -17.98
N ASN A 490 25.70 4.76 -17.58
CA ASN A 490 24.32 4.36 -17.87
C ASN A 490 23.57 5.40 -18.70
N ALA A 491 24.21 5.93 -19.76
CA ALA A 491 23.59 6.88 -20.69
C ALA A 491 22.27 6.38 -21.32
N TRP A 492 22.03 5.07 -21.33
CA TRP A 492 20.75 4.48 -21.71
C TRP A 492 19.59 4.96 -20.83
N ALA A 493 19.81 5.08 -19.51
CA ALA A 493 18.78 5.48 -18.55
C ALA A 493 18.41 6.95 -18.73
N THR A 494 19.42 7.84 -18.79
CA THR A 494 19.20 9.28 -19.00
C THR A 494 18.50 9.58 -20.32
N ARG A 495 18.80 8.81 -21.37
CA ARG A 495 18.09 8.88 -22.66
C ARG A 495 16.64 8.42 -22.53
N PHE A 496 16.38 7.31 -21.84
CA PHE A 496 15.04 6.77 -21.67
C PHE A 496 14.13 7.71 -20.88
N TRP A 497 14.63 8.30 -19.80
CA TRP A 497 13.97 9.35 -19.02
C TRP A 497 13.49 10.52 -19.88
N LYS A 498 14.36 11.02 -20.76
CA LYS A 498 14.03 12.10 -21.70
C LYS A 498 12.95 11.65 -22.69
N GLN A 499 13.03 10.42 -23.19
CA GLN A 499 12.01 9.86 -24.10
C GLN A 499 10.64 9.73 -23.44
N LEU A 500 10.57 9.26 -22.20
CA LEU A 500 9.32 9.12 -21.45
C LEU A 500 8.60 10.47 -21.34
N VAL A 501 9.31 11.51 -20.88
CA VAL A 501 8.74 12.85 -20.74
C VAL A 501 8.34 13.43 -22.10
N ALA A 502 9.20 13.31 -23.11
CA ALA A 502 8.92 13.82 -24.45
C ALA A 502 7.69 13.14 -25.08
N ALA A 503 7.56 11.82 -24.96
CA ALA A 503 6.42 11.08 -25.49
C ALA A 503 5.12 11.41 -24.75
N ALA A 504 5.16 11.53 -23.42
CA ALA A 504 4.01 11.94 -22.61
C ALA A 504 3.53 13.35 -22.97
N ILE A 505 4.44 14.32 -23.07
CA ILE A 505 4.10 15.71 -23.48
C ILE A 505 3.57 15.73 -24.91
N ALA A 506 4.17 14.98 -25.83
CA ALA A 506 3.71 14.91 -27.22
C ALA A 506 2.28 14.35 -27.32
N ALA A 507 1.96 13.30 -26.55
CA ALA A 507 0.61 12.74 -26.49
C ALA A 507 -0.43 13.74 -25.97
N VAL A 508 -0.09 14.54 -24.95
CA VAL A 508 -0.97 15.61 -24.44
C VAL A 508 -1.12 16.74 -25.46
N THR A 509 -0.07 17.06 -26.20
CA THR A 509 -0.06 18.14 -27.19
C THR A 509 -0.83 17.78 -28.46
N VAL A 510 -0.82 16.50 -28.84
CA VAL A 510 -1.51 15.97 -30.03
C VAL A 510 -2.42 14.82 -29.61
N PRO A 511 -3.64 15.12 -29.10
CA PRO A 511 -4.55 14.06 -28.66
C PRO A 511 -4.92 13.06 -29.74
N GLY A 512 -5.08 11.79 -29.35
CA GLY A 512 -5.38 10.68 -30.27
C GLY A 512 -4.16 10.07 -31.01
N SER A 513 -2.97 10.68 -30.99
CA SER A 513 -1.77 10.06 -31.58
C SER A 513 -0.98 9.21 -30.58
N ILE A 514 -0.31 8.18 -31.12
CA ILE A 514 0.54 7.25 -30.37
C ILE A 514 1.98 7.75 -30.36
N HIS A 515 2.56 7.91 -29.16
CA HIS A 515 3.95 8.32 -28.98
C HIS A 515 4.74 7.27 -28.21
N TRP A 516 5.78 6.71 -28.83
CA TRP A 516 6.60 5.65 -28.23
C TRP A 516 7.75 6.19 -27.39
N SER A 517 8.02 5.51 -26.27
CA SER A 517 9.23 5.67 -25.47
C SER A 517 9.70 4.30 -25.01
N GLY A 518 10.78 3.78 -25.59
CA GLY A 518 11.20 2.40 -25.35
C GLY A 518 10.09 1.40 -25.77
N ARG A 519 9.71 0.50 -24.87
CA ARG A 519 8.67 -0.53 -25.07
C ARG A 519 7.26 -0.10 -24.66
N VAL A 520 7.08 1.13 -24.19
CA VAL A 520 5.77 1.67 -23.83
C VAL A 520 5.36 2.76 -24.81
N TYR A 521 4.07 3.05 -24.86
CA TYR A 521 3.56 4.15 -25.67
C TYR A 521 2.48 4.94 -24.95
N TRP A 522 2.36 6.20 -25.34
CA TRP A 522 1.50 7.20 -24.72
C TRP A 522 0.42 7.64 -25.69
N VAL A 523 -0.81 7.77 -25.18
CA VAL A 523 -1.96 8.30 -25.92
C VAL A 523 -2.79 9.15 -24.96
N MET A 524 -3.20 10.33 -25.41
CA MET A 524 -4.23 11.12 -24.73
C MET A 524 -5.60 10.72 -25.28
N ASP A 525 -6.51 10.32 -24.40
CA ASP A 525 -7.88 9.95 -24.72
C ASP A 525 -8.83 10.62 -23.72
N GLY A 526 -9.76 11.43 -24.23
CA GLY A 526 -10.59 12.32 -23.42
C GLY A 526 -9.75 13.27 -22.56
N ASP A 527 -9.91 13.18 -21.25
CA ASP A 527 -9.19 13.95 -20.22
C ASP A 527 -8.11 13.11 -19.49
N VAL A 528 -7.76 11.93 -20.02
CA VAL A 528 -6.79 11.02 -19.41
C VAL A 528 -5.62 10.76 -20.36
N LEU A 529 -4.40 10.95 -19.85
CA LEU A 529 -3.19 10.47 -20.51
C LEU A 529 -2.96 9.01 -20.12
N TYR A 530 -2.87 8.12 -21.10
CA TYR A 530 -2.57 6.71 -20.88
C TYR A 530 -1.15 6.37 -21.30
N CYS A 531 -0.44 5.62 -20.46
CA CYS A 531 0.79 4.89 -20.84
C CYS A 531 0.47 3.40 -20.94
N THR A 532 0.56 2.83 -22.14
CA THR A 532 0.33 1.39 -22.35
C THR A 532 1.62 0.62 -22.18
N LEU A 533 1.59 -0.38 -21.31
CA LEU A 533 2.68 -1.31 -21.01
C LEU A 533 2.76 -2.43 -22.05
N PRO A 534 3.86 -3.20 -22.11
CA PRO A 534 3.98 -4.34 -23.02
C PRO A 534 2.91 -5.43 -22.81
N SER A 535 2.35 -5.52 -21.60
CA SER A 535 1.22 -6.39 -21.25
C SER A 535 -0.11 -5.96 -21.88
N GLY A 536 -0.19 -4.75 -22.44
CA GLY A 536 -1.43 -4.10 -22.89
C GLY A 536 -2.14 -3.32 -21.78
N ARG A 537 -1.76 -3.47 -20.51
CA ARG A 537 -2.34 -2.69 -19.41
C ARG A 537 -2.00 -1.20 -19.57
N ARG A 538 -2.97 -0.33 -19.29
CA ARG A 538 -2.81 1.12 -19.37
C ARG A 538 -2.67 1.73 -17.99
N LEU A 539 -1.62 2.53 -17.79
CA LEU A 539 -1.48 3.42 -16.64
C LEU A 539 -2.19 4.74 -16.95
N ALA A 540 -3.15 5.11 -16.11
CA ALA A 540 -3.93 6.33 -16.29
C ALA A 540 -3.34 7.52 -15.51
N TYR A 541 -3.28 8.67 -16.17
CA TYR A 541 -2.84 9.94 -15.65
C TYR A 541 -3.96 10.97 -15.86
N ALA A 542 -4.78 11.15 -14.83
CA ALA A 542 -6.00 11.96 -14.91
C ALA A 542 -5.71 13.46 -15.02
N SER A 543 -6.46 14.11 -15.92
CA SER A 543 -6.45 15.55 -16.21
C SER A 543 -5.02 16.09 -16.34
N PRO A 544 -4.21 15.61 -17.30
CA PRO A 544 -2.86 16.09 -17.51
C PRO A 544 -2.87 17.58 -17.87
N ARG A 545 -1.91 18.35 -17.34
CA ARG A 545 -1.72 19.77 -17.61
C ARG A 545 -0.27 20.03 -17.97
N LEU A 546 -0.04 20.82 -19.02
CA LEU A 546 1.26 21.41 -19.30
C LEU A 546 1.36 22.74 -18.55
N GLU A 547 2.29 22.79 -17.62
CA GLU A 547 2.61 23.96 -16.82
C GLU A 547 3.81 24.69 -17.41
N ALA A 548 3.82 26.01 -17.23
CA ALA A 548 4.98 26.82 -17.56
C ALA A 548 6.18 26.34 -16.73
N PRO A 549 7.38 26.21 -17.32
CA PRO A 549 8.55 25.87 -16.53
C PRO A 549 8.86 26.95 -15.50
N ALA A 550 9.41 26.53 -14.36
CA ALA A 550 10.04 27.45 -13.41
C ALA A 550 11.17 28.25 -14.06
N GLU A 551 11.93 27.63 -14.97
CA GLU A 551 13.00 28.26 -15.74
C GLU A 551 12.94 27.86 -17.22
N ALA A 552 13.12 28.82 -18.13
CA ALA A 552 12.89 28.63 -19.57
C ALA A 552 13.65 27.43 -20.19
N TRP A 553 14.84 27.09 -19.67
CA TRP A 553 15.64 25.95 -20.16
C TRP A 553 15.05 24.57 -19.84
N MET A 554 14.11 24.49 -18.89
CA MET A 554 13.53 23.21 -18.45
C MET A 554 12.46 22.66 -19.39
N GLY A 555 11.92 23.49 -20.29
CA GLY A 555 10.79 23.15 -21.17
C GLY A 555 9.47 22.91 -20.41
N PRO A 556 8.35 22.65 -21.12
CA PRO A 556 7.05 22.47 -20.49
C PRO A 556 7.06 21.34 -19.45
N GLN A 557 6.36 21.56 -18.33
CA GLN A 557 6.27 20.60 -17.23
C GLN A 557 4.92 19.91 -17.24
N LEU A 558 4.91 18.58 -17.24
CA LEU A 558 3.68 17.81 -17.17
C LEU A 558 3.29 17.60 -15.70
N SER A 559 2.04 17.93 -15.35
CA SER A 559 1.43 17.60 -14.06
C SER A 559 0.11 16.85 -14.23
N THR A 560 -0.25 16.03 -13.26
CA THR A 560 -1.46 15.18 -13.30
C THR A 560 -2.11 15.15 -11.91
N LEU A 561 -3.41 14.90 -11.83
CA LEU A 561 -4.09 14.75 -10.54
C LEU A 561 -3.55 13.53 -9.76
N LYS A 562 -3.37 13.71 -8.45
CA LYS A 562 -2.82 12.68 -7.54
C LYS A 562 -3.89 12.14 -6.60
N ALA A 563 -4.58 11.10 -7.06
CA ALA A 563 -5.66 10.44 -6.34
C ALA A 563 -5.38 10.08 -4.86
N PRO A 564 -4.18 9.62 -4.46
CA PRO A 564 -3.93 9.26 -3.05
C PRO A 564 -3.93 10.44 -2.07
N ILE A 565 -3.71 11.68 -2.54
CA ILE A 565 -3.66 12.85 -1.65
C ILE A 565 -5.06 13.42 -1.54
N LYS A 566 -5.67 13.31 -0.35
CA LYS A 566 -6.94 13.95 -0.09
C LYS A 566 -6.78 15.47 -0.17
N PRO A 567 -7.64 16.17 -0.94
CA PRO A 567 -7.66 17.62 -0.94
C PRO A 567 -7.95 18.15 0.46
N ALA A 568 -7.44 19.36 0.75
CA ALA A 568 -7.89 20.13 1.90
C ALA A 568 -9.40 20.43 1.79
N ALA A 569 -10.05 20.73 2.92
CA ALA A 569 -11.50 20.91 2.96
C ALA A 569 -12.00 22.06 2.05
N ASP A 570 -11.15 23.05 1.84
CA ASP A 570 -11.38 24.27 1.05
C ASP A 570 -10.74 24.21 -0.36
N ALA A 571 -10.05 23.12 -0.70
CA ALA A 571 -9.41 23.00 -2.00
C ALA A 571 -10.45 22.84 -3.12
N THR A 572 -10.32 23.67 -4.15
CA THR A 572 -11.21 23.68 -5.33
C THR A 572 -10.83 22.63 -6.37
N GLU A 573 -9.60 22.11 -6.33
CA GLU A 573 -9.15 21.01 -7.17
C GLU A 573 -8.44 19.93 -6.35
N TRP A 574 -8.42 18.71 -6.92
CA TRP A 574 -7.64 17.62 -6.36
C TRP A 574 -6.13 17.95 -6.51
N PRO A 575 -5.28 17.64 -5.52
CA PRO A 575 -3.85 17.95 -5.60
C PRO A 575 -3.18 17.37 -6.85
N ARG A 576 -2.24 18.12 -7.43
CA ARG A 576 -1.45 17.72 -8.59
C ARG A 576 -0.06 17.24 -8.19
N GLU A 577 0.50 16.35 -9.00
CA GLU A 577 1.90 15.94 -8.95
C GLU A 577 2.54 16.10 -10.31
N ARG A 578 3.77 16.61 -10.29
CA ARG A 578 4.61 16.70 -11.48
C ARG A 578 4.97 15.29 -11.96
N SER A 579 4.61 14.99 -13.20
CA SER A 579 5.00 13.78 -13.93
C SER A 579 6.42 13.91 -14.48
N TRP A 580 7.39 14.06 -13.58
CA TRP A 580 8.79 14.24 -13.93
C TRP A 580 9.45 12.91 -14.34
N ARG A 581 10.60 13.01 -15.01
CA ARG A 581 11.32 11.88 -15.62
C ARG A 581 11.50 10.64 -14.73
N GLY A 582 11.82 10.83 -13.45
CA GLY A 582 12.06 9.73 -12.53
C GLY A 582 10.79 9.00 -12.14
N LEU A 583 9.74 9.77 -11.79
CA LEU A 583 8.42 9.22 -11.50
C LEU A 583 7.87 8.41 -12.69
N LEU A 584 8.01 8.90 -13.92
CA LEU A 584 7.56 8.15 -15.09
C LEU A 584 8.34 6.85 -15.28
N ALA A 585 9.67 6.87 -15.09
CA ALA A 585 10.52 5.69 -15.19
C ALA A 585 10.19 4.65 -14.11
N GLU A 586 9.97 5.10 -12.87
CA GLU A 586 9.52 4.26 -11.75
C GLU A 586 8.17 3.64 -12.06
N ASN A 587 7.19 4.45 -12.48
CA ASN A 587 5.83 3.98 -12.76
C ASN A 587 5.82 2.86 -13.80
N VAL A 588 6.48 3.05 -14.95
CA VAL A 588 6.48 2.05 -16.02
C VAL A 588 7.25 0.79 -15.63
N CYS A 589 8.34 0.92 -14.87
CA CYS A 589 9.14 -0.21 -14.40
C CYS A 589 8.36 -1.05 -13.39
N GLN A 590 7.94 -0.44 -12.27
CA GLN A 590 7.23 -1.14 -11.21
C GLN A 590 5.91 -1.73 -11.71
N ALA A 591 5.21 -1.04 -12.61
CA ALA A 591 3.98 -1.56 -13.19
C ALA A 591 4.22 -2.79 -14.07
N THR A 592 5.28 -2.77 -14.89
CA THR A 592 5.66 -3.93 -15.69
C THR A 592 6.05 -5.11 -14.78
N CYS A 593 6.78 -4.87 -13.70
CA CYS A 593 7.12 -5.91 -12.72
C CYS A 593 5.88 -6.45 -12.01
N ALA A 594 4.89 -5.60 -11.70
CA ALA A 594 3.62 -6.03 -11.13
C ALA A 594 2.82 -6.93 -12.09
N ASP A 595 2.84 -6.64 -13.39
CA ASP A 595 2.17 -7.47 -14.40
C ASP A 595 2.80 -8.86 -14.51
N ILE A 596 4.13 -8.92 -14.49
CA ILE A 596 4.87 -10.19 -14.43
C ILE A 596 4.50 -10.95 -13.15
N LEU A 597 4.38 -10.23 -12.01
CA LEU A 597 3.94 -10.83 -10.76
C LEU A 597 2.56 -11.46 -10.86
N THR A 598 1.59 -10.68 -11.30
CA THR A 598 0.21 -11.13 -11.43
C THR A 598 0.11 -12.34 -12.38
N SER A 599 0.80 -12.31 -13.53
CA SER A 599 0.83 -13.44 -14.46
C SER A 599 1.37 -14.72 -13.79
N ALA A 600 2.50 -14.63 -13.09
CA ALA A 600 3.09 -15.78 -12.42
C ALA A 600 2.21 -16.31 -11.28
N LEU A 601 1.58 -15.43 -10.50
CA LEU A 601 0.64 -15.83 -9.45
C LEU A 601 -0.57 -16.55 -10.04
N MET A 602 -1.09 -16.09 -11.18
CA MET A 602 -2.22 -16.73 -11.86
C MET A 602 -1.86 -18.11 -12.39
N GLU A 603 -0.67 -18.28 -12.97
CA GLU A 603 -0.16 -19.58 -13.40
C GLU A 603 -0.02 -20.53 -12.20
N VAL A 604 0.56 -20.06 -11.10
CA VAL A 604 0.70 -20.85 -9.87
C VAL A 604 -0.66 -21.20 -9.27
N ASP A 605 -1.60 -20.27 -9.18
CA ASP A 605 -2.93 -20.53 -8.62
C ASP A 605 -3.75 -21.48 -9.52
N ALA A 606 -3.66 -21.34 -10.84
CA ALA A 606 -4.24 -22.29 -11.78
C ALA A 606 -3.64 -23.70 -11.58
N TRP A 607 -2.33 -23.79 -11.36
CA TRP A 607 -1.66 -25.05 -11.07
C TRP A 607 -2.10 -25.64 -9.71
N CYS A 608 -2.27 -24.82 -8.67
CA CYS A 608 -2.82 -25.22 -7.38
C CYS A 608 -4.28 -25.71 -7.48
N MET A 609 -5.06 -25.16 -8.40
CA MET A 609 -6.46 -25.52 -8.62
C MET A 609 -6.63 -26.76 -9.53
N GLY A 610 -5.62 -27.10 -10.32
CA GLY A 610 -5.63 -28.30 -11.16
C GLY A 610 -5.38 -29.58 -10.35
N GLU A 611 -5.73 -30.74 -10.91
CA GLU A 611 -5.48 -32.05 -10.30
C GLU A 611 -3.99 -32.47 -10.30
N HIS A 612 -3.09 -31.57 -10.73
CA HIS A 612 -1.71 -31.92 -11.04
C HIS A 612 -0.83 -32.14 -9.80
N ILE A 613 -1.07 -31.43 -8.69
CA ILE A 613 -0.39 -31.67 -7.39
C ILE A 613 -1.35 -31.39 -6.23
N SER A 614 -1.78 -32.44 -5.53
CA SER A 614 -2.51 -32.29 -4.26
C SER A 614 -1.60 -31.68 -3.20
N GLY A 615 -2.00 -30.55 -2.61
CA GLY A 615 -1.37 -30.00 -1.39
C GLY A 615 -0.61 -28.68 -1.54
N LEU A 616 -0.47 -28.11 -2.75
CA LEU A 616 0.09 -26.77 -2.93
C LEU A 616 -1.00 -25.71 -2.83
N GLN A 617 -0.76 -24.64 -2.06
CA GLN A 617 -1.69 -23.52 -1.90
C GLN A 617 -0.94 -22.18 -1.95
N LEU A 618 -1.46 -21.25 -2.75
CA LEU A 618 -0.99 -19.87 -2.77
C LEU A 618 -1.65 -19.07 -1.64
N VAL A 619 -0.88 -18.63 -0.64
CA VAL A 619 -1.36 -17.96 0.57
C VAL A 619 -0.84 -16.53 0.76
N GLY A 620 0.01 -16.05 -0.16
CA GLY A 620 0.56 -14.70 -0.11
C GLY A 620 1.38 -14.34 -1.34
N HIS A 621 1.78 -13.08 -1.40
CA HIS A 621 2.64 -12.50 -2.43
C HIS A 621 3.41 -11.28 -1.90
#